data_AF-A0A8J1Z0J7-F1
#
_entry.id   AF-A0A8J1Z0J7-F1
#
_cell.length_a   1.000
_cell.length_b   1.000
_cell.length_c   1.000
_cell.angle_alpha   90.00
_cell.angle_beta   90.00
_cell.angle_gamma   90.00
#
_symmetry.space_group_name_H-M   'P 1'
#
loop_
_entity.id
_entity.type
_entity.pdbx_description
1 polymer ?
#
loop_
_entity_poly.entity_id
_entity_poly.type
_entity_poly.pdbx_seq_one_letter_code
_entity_poly.pdbx_strand_id
1 'polypeptide(L)'
;MDLGQKLYTFMCVMFGMFSLQMMYSADYFFGPYSPGGMMIYWTKPLPPMGDWWARGAGIANLTLLAGPKFFDVPLMSFMKQILFTNTLFLAMFVHALTMPEGNTLMMKVQTGIQVVLTLLVAYVVKTGNKPVFVKGAKGKTPKRGATPMKKK
;
A
#
# COMPACT_ATOMS: atom_id res chain seq x y z
N MET A 1 -3.56 20.62 -5.63
CA MET A 1 -2.93 19.38 -5.13
C MET A 1 -2.43 18.64 -6.36
N ASP A 2 -1.13 18.33 -6.45
CA ASP A 2 -0.59 17.59 -7.60
C ASP A 2 -1.16 16.16 -7.66
N LEU A 3 -1.03 15.48 -8.81
CA LEU A 3 -1.57 14.14 -9.01
C LEU A 3 -0.99 13.12 -8.01
N GLY A 4 0.30 13.22 -7.65
CA GLY A 4 0.94 12.35 -6.68
C GLY A 4 0.39 12.55 -5.27
N GLN A 5 0.11 13.78 -4.85
CA GLN A 5 -0.53 14.07 -3.57
C GLN A 5 -1.97 13.54 -3.51
N LYS A 6 -2.74 13.71 -4.59
CA LYS A 6 -4.11 13.14 -4.67
C LYS A 6 -4.07 11.62 -4.59
N LEU A 7 -3.15 10.99 -5.33
CA LEU A 7 -2.96 9.55 -5.32
C LEU A 7 -2.51 9.04 -3.95
N TYR A 8 -1.62 9.78 -3.26
CA TYR A 8 -1.24 9.47 -1.88
C TYR A 8 -2.42 9.51 -0.93
N THR A 9 -3.23 10.57 -0.95
CA THR A 9 -4.43 10.66 -0.10
C THR A 9 -5.40 9.52 -0.39
N PHE A 10 -5.65 9.22 -1.67
CA PHE A 10 -6.48 8.09 -2.07
C PHE A 10 -5.93 6.76 -1.52
N MET A 11 -4.62 6.53 -1.66
CA MET A 11 -3.96 5.33 -1.16
C MET A 11 -4.01 5.23 0.36
N CYS A 12 -3.80 6.32 1.09
CA CYS A 12 -3.94 6.34 2.54
C CYS A 12 -5.35 5.96 2.98
N VAL A 13 -6.38 6.42 2.27
CA VAL A 13 -7.77 6.06 2.60
C VAL A 13 -8.03 4.59 2.26
N MET A 14 -7.76 4.18 1.02
CA MET A 14 -8.06 2.83 0.55
C MET A 14 -7.22 1.78 1.27
N PHE A 15 -5.89 1.88 1.21
CA PHE A 15 -4.99 0.92 1.86
C PHE A 15 -4.99 1.07 3.38
N GLY A 16 -5.24 2.25 3.94
CA GLY A 16 -5.35 2.42 5.39
C GLY A 16 -6.55 1.66 5.95
N MET A 17 -7.71 1.74 5.32
CA MET A 17 -8.89 0.95 5.70
C MET A 17 -8.60 -0.56 5.64
N PHE A 18 -8.05 -1.04 4.52
CA PHE A 18 -7.70 -2.45 4.37
C PHE A 18 -6.68 -2.91 5.41
N SER A 19 -5.68 -2.08 5.72
CA SER A 19 -4.65 -2.43 6.69
C SER A 19 -5.21 -2.54 8.11
N LEU A 20 -6.08 -1.60 8.51
CA LEU A 20 -6.76 -1.65 9.81
C LEU A 20 -7.63 -2.91 9.94
N GLN A 21 -8.29 -3.32 8.86
CA GLN A 21 -9.12 -4.53 8.84
C GLN A 21 -8.27 -5.80 8.95
N MET A 22 -7.17 -5.88 8.20
CA MET A 22 -6.23 -7.02 8.28
C MET A 22 -5.63 -7.18 9.69
N MET A 23 -5.44 -6.08 10.43
CA MET A 23 -4.99 -6.14 11.82
C MET A 23 -6.00 -6.78 12.78
N TYR A 24 -7.30 -6.64 12.50
CA TYR A 24 -8.36 -7.16 13.35
C TYR A 24 -8.63 -8.64 13.09
N SER A 25 -8.91 -8.99 11.84
CA SER A 25 -9.04 -10.37 11.36
C SER A 25 -9.13 -10.35 9.83
N ALA A 26 -8.26 -11.09 9.17
CA ALA A 26 -8.33 -11.22 7.73
C ALA A 26 -9.58 -11.99 7.30
N ASP A 27 -9.97 -13.02 8.06
CA ASP A 27 -11.17 -13.83 7.76
C ASP A 27 -12.50 -13.09 7.93
N TYR A 28 -12.57 -12.15 8.87
CA TYR A 28 -13.76 -11.34 9.10
C TYR A 28 -14.04 -10.34 7.98
N PHE A 29 -13.06 -10.08 7.11
CA PHE A 29 -13.24 -9.08 6.05
C PHE A 29 -13.09 -9.66 4.66
N PHE A 30 -12.19 -10.62 4.51
CA PHE A 30 -11.83 -11.23 3.23
C PHE A 30 -12.11 -12.72 3.16
N GLY A 31 -12.54 -13.31 4.27
CA GLY A 31 -12.84 -14.73 4.37
C GLY A 31 -14.32 -15.03 4.56
N PRO A 32 -14.63 -16.26 5.00
CA PRO A 32 -16.00 -16.76 5.13
C PRO A 32 -16.90 -15.95 6.07
N TYR A 33 -16.31 -15.14 6.94
CA TYR A 33 -17.02 -14.33 7.92
C TYR A 33 -17.23 -12.87 7.47
N SER A 34 -16.92 -12.55 6.21
CA SER A 34 -17.05 -11.21 5.65
C SER A 34 -18.50 -10.69 5.65
N PRO A 35 -18.81 -9.55 6.30
CA PRO A 35 -20.14 -8.96 6.27
C PRO A 35 -20.43 -8.39 4.89
N GLY A 36 -21.14 -9.15 4.07
CA GLY A 36 -21.68 -8.69 2.78
C GLY A 36 -21.34 -9.53 1.56
N GLY A 37 -20.58 -10.63 1.69
CA GLY A 37 -20.32 -11.60 0.61
C GLY A 37 -19.47 -11.10 -0.57
N MET A 38 -19.56 -9.82 -0.91
CA MET A 38 -18.85 -9.15 -2.00
C MET A 38 -17.36 -8.95 -1.70
N MET A 39 -16.96 -9.08 -0.43
CA MET A 39 -15.57 -8.93 0.00
C MET A 39 -14.91 -10.28 0.28
N ILE A 40 -15.57 -11.41 0.00
CA ILE A 40 -14.98 -12.74 0.18
C ILE A 40 -13.97 -12.99 -0.94
N TYR A 41 -12.69 -13.02 -0.58
CA TYR A 41 -11.57 -13.38 -1.45
C TYR A 41 -11.29 -14.88 -1.38
N TRP A 42 -11.32 -15.46 -0.18
CA TRP A 42 -11.10 -16.88 0.06
C TRP A 42 -12.31 -17.53 0.74
N THR A 43 -12.62 -18.75 0.31
CA THR A 43 -13.82 -19.49 0.76
C THR A 43 -13.57 -20.33 2.00
N LYS A 44 -12.32 -20.46 2.45
CA LYS A 44 -11.91 -21.22 3.64
C LYS A 44 -11.17 -20.31 4.62
N PRO A 45 -11.37 -20.45 5.94
CA PRO A 45 -10.63 -19.65 6.93
C PRO A 45 -9.12 -19.77 6.72
N LEU A 46 -8.40 -18.68 6.96
CA LEU A 46 -6.95 -18.71 6.96
C LEU A 46 -6.45 -19.61 8.10
N PRO A 47 -5.38 -20.39 7.86
CA PRO A 47 -4.70 -21.05 8.97
C PRO A 47 -4.15 -20.00 9.94
N PRO A 48 -3.95 -20.32 11.24
CA PRO A 48 -3.51 -19.34 12.25
C PRO A 48 -2.25 -18.57 11.86
N MET A 49 -1.30 -19.25 11.21
CA MET A 49 -0.08 -18.63 10.70
C MET A 49 -0.38 -17.61 9.59
N GLY A 50 -1.34 -17.90 8.72
CA GLY A 50 -1.80 -16.99 7.67
C GLY A 50 -2.47 -15.73 8.21
N ASP A 51 -3.35 -15.87 9.22
CA ASP A 51 -3.97 -14.71 9.89
C ASP A 51 -2.93 -13.85 10.62
N TRP A 52 -1.94 -14.47 11.27
CA TRP A 52 -0.84 -13.73 11.92
C TRP A 52 -0.03 -12.91 10.91
N TRP A 53 0.34 -13.50 9.76
CA TRP A 53 1.03 -12.79 8.69
C TRP A 53 0.18 -11.67 8.09
N ALA A 54 -1.13 -11.88 7.93
CA ALA A 54 -2.05 -10.85 7.43
C ALA A 54 -2.10 -9.63 8.37
N ARG A 55 -2.14 -9.86 9.69
CA ARG A 55 -2.09 -8.77 10.69
C ARG A 55 -0.76 -8.02 10.62
N GLY A 56 0.35 -8.73 10.52
CA GLY A 56 1.69 -8.14 10.35
C GLY A 56 1.78 -7.29 9.08
N ALA A 57 1.23 -7.77 7.96
CA ALA A 57 1.14 -7.03 6.71
C ALA A 57 0.32 -5.74 6.85
N GLY A 58 -0.80 -5.78 7.59
CA GLY A 58 -1.58 -4.59 7.93
C GLY A 58 -0.76 -3.54 8.69
N ILE A 59 -0.02 -3.94 9.72
CA ILE A 59 0.86 -3.03 10.49
C ILE A 59 1.96 -2.43 9.61
N ALA A 60 2.63 -3.26 8.81
CA ALA A 60 3.69 -2.82 7.91
C ALA A 60 3.16 -1.81 6.88
N ASN A 61 1.97 -2.05 6.34
CA ASN A 61 1.36 -1.15 5.36
C ASN A 61 0.92 0.18 5.99
N LEU A 62 0.36 0.19 7.21
CA LEU A 62 0.09 1.46 7.92
C LEU A 62 1.37 2.27 8.15
N THR A 63 2.45 1.60 8.53
CA THR A 63 3.76 2.25 8.73
C THR A 63 4.27 2.87 7.43
N LEU A 64 4.13 2.15 6.31
CA LEU A 64 4.48 2.65 4.99
C LEU A 64 3.65 3.89 4.59
N LEU A 65 2.32 3.85 4.80
CA LEU A 65 1.40 4.96 4.49
C LEU A 65 1.68 6.20 5.36
N ALA A 66 2.12 5.99 6.61
CA ALA A 66 2.52 7.06 7.52
C ALA A 66 3.83 7.73 7.09
N GLY A 67 4.70 7.04 6.35
CA GLY A 67 6.02 7.49 5.89
C GLY A 67 6.06 8.94 5.43
N PRO A 68 5.33 9.32 4.36
CA PRO A 68 5.42 10.66 3.78
C PRO A 68 4.93 11.80 4.68
N LYS A 69 4.05 11.53 5.64
CA LYS A 69 3.44 12.55 6.50
C LYS A 69 4.11 12.69 7.85
N PHE A 70 4.56 11.57 8.44
CA PHE A 70 5.06 11.52 9.82
C PHE A 70 6.56 11.29 9.91
N PHE A 71 7.20 10.76 8.87
CA PHE A 71 8.61 10.38 8.86
C PHE A 71 9.43 11.10 7.78
N ASP A 72 8.89 12.18 7.20
CA ASP A 72 9.53 12.99 6.14
C ASP A 72 10.05 12.18 4.94
N VAL A 73 9.44 11.01 4.67
CA VAL A 73 9.82 10.20 3.51
C VAL A 73 9.43 10.96 2.24
N PRO A 74 10.35 11.17 1.28
CA PRO A 74 10.01 11.82 0.03
C PRO A 74 8.88 11.08 -0.67
N LEU A 75 7.87 11.80 -1.14
CA LEU A 75 6.69 11.21 -1.76
C LEU A 75 7.06 10.31 -2.94
N MET A 76 8.09 10.68 -3.69
CA MET A 76 8.59 9.89 -4.82
C MET A 76 9.19 8.55 -4.39
N SER A 77 9.87 8.50 -3.24
CA SER A 77 10.40 7.24 -2.69
C SER A 77 9.26 6.32 -2.26
N PHE A 78 8.23 6.89 -1.61
CA PHE A 78 7.00 6.18 -1.29
C PHE A 78 6.30 5.65 -2.54
N MET A 79 6.14 6.46 -3.59
CA MET A 79 5.49 6.03 -4.84
C MET A 79 6.25 4.89 -5.52
N LYS A 80 7.58 4.87 -5.46
CA LYS A 80 8.39 3.76 -5.97
C LYS A 80 8.19 2.48 -5.15
N GLN A 81 8.13 2.59 -3.83
CA GLN A 81 7.83 1.45 -2.95
C GLN A 81 6.43 0.90 -3.23
N ILE A 82 5.42 1.77 -3.33
CA ILE A 82 4.06 1.37 -3.69
C ILE A 82 4.00 0.76 -5.08
N LEU A 83 4.74 1.27 -6.07
CA LEU A 83 4.78 0.66 -7.40
C LEU A 83 5.29 -0.78 -7.35
N PHE A 84 6.38 -1.00 -6.61
CA PHE A 84 6.93 -2.33 -6.40
C PHE A 84 5.93 -3.25 -5.69
N THR A 85 5.37 -2.81 -4.56
CA THR A 85 4.36 -3.55 -3.81
C THR A 85 3.13 -3.87 -4.65
N ASN A 86 2.63 -2.90 -5.43
CA ASN A 86 1.49 -3.09 -6.31
C ASN A 86 1.76 -4.10 -7.42
N THR A 87 2.99 -4.14 -7.93
CA THR A 87 3.41 -5.12 -8.95
C THR A 87 3.45 -6.53 -8.37
N LEU A 88 3.96 -6.68 -7.14
CA LEU A 88 3.93 -7.97 -6.43
C LEU A 88 2.49 -8.44 -6.16
N PHE A 89 1.63 -7.55 -5.66
CA PHE A 89 0.21 -7.87 -5.47
C PHE A 89 -0.49 -8.24 -6.78
N LEU A 90 -0.18 -7.54 -7.87
CA LEU A 90 -0.73 -7.88 -9.18
C LEU A 90 -0.33 -9.30 -9.61
N ALA A 91 0.94 -9.68 -9.44
CA ALA A 91 1.39 -11.04 -9.71
C ALA A 91 0.66 -12.07 -8.83
N MET A 92 0.45 -11.76 -7.54
CA MET A 92 -0.31 -12.61 -6.63
C MET A 92 -1.78 -12.75 -7.04
N PHE A 93 -2.45 -11.69 -7.46
CA PHE A 93 -3.84 -11.75 -7.90
C PHE A 93 -3.99 -12.51 -9.23
N VAL A 94 -3.05 -12.31 -10.17
CA VAL A 94 -3.01 -13.11 -11.40
C VAL A 94 -2.80 -14.58 -11.08
N HIS A 95 -1.92 -14.92 -10.14
CA HIS A 95 -1.76 -16.29 -9.68
C HIS A 95 -3.04 -16.82 -9.01
N ALA A 96 -3.70 -16.02 -8.16
CA ALA A 96 -4.94 -16.41 -7.50
C ALA A 96 -6.08 -16.69 -8.49
N LEU A 97 -6.09 -16.07 -9.67
CA LEU A 97 -7.04 -16.39 -10.75
C LEU A 97 -6.86 -17.80 -11.32
N THR A 98 -5.70 -18.42 -11.14
CA THR A 98 -5.42 -19.79 -11.57
C THR A 98 -5.73 -20.83 -10.49
N MET A 99 -6.04 -20.39 -9.27
CA MET A 99 -6.29 -21.27 -8.13
C MET A 99 -7.78 -21.67 -8.05
N PRO A 100 -8.09 -22.95 -7.80
CA PRO A 100 -9.48 -23.43 -7.76
C PRO A 100 -10.28 -22.99 -6.53
N GLU A 101 -9.62 -22.47 -5.49
CA GLU A 101 -10.23 -22.16 -4.20
C GLU A 101 -10.61 -20.67 -4.01
N GLY A 102 -10.34 -19.83 -5.01
CA GLY A 102 -10.60 -18.38 -4.96
C GLY A 102 -11.97 -17.99 -5.50
N ASN A 103 -12.56 -16.91 -4.98
CA ASN A 103 -13.71 -16.27 -5.61
C ASN A 103 -13.27 -15.61 -6.93
N THR A 104 -13.36 -16.34 -8.04
CA THR A 104 -12.82 -15.93 -9.35
C THR A 104 -13.39 -14.59 -9.83
N LEU A 105 -14.67 -14.31 -9.56
CA LEU A 105 -15.28 -13.04 -9.96
C LEU A 105 -14.65 -11.88 -9.19
N MET A 106 -14.57 -11.99 -7.86
CA MET A 106 -13.96 -10.95 -7.02
C MET A 106 -12.48 -10.77 -7.34
N MET A 107 -11.75 -11.86 -7.56
CA MET A 107 -10.34 -11.81 -7.97
C MET A 107 -10.14 -11.11 -9.31
N LYS A 108 -11.04 -11.29 -10.29
CA LYS A 108 -10.98 -10.58 -11.59
C LYS A 108 -11.16 -9.08 -11.42
N VAL A 109 -12.17 -8.67 -10.65
CA VAL A 109 -12.43 -7.25 -10.35
C VAL A 109 -11.21 -6.63 -9.66
N GLN A 110 -10.67 -7.31 -8.65
CA GLN A 110 -9.53 -6.83 -7.87
C GLN A 110 -8.24 -6.79 -8.68
N THR A 111 -8.01 -7.78 -9.54
CA THR A 111 -6.91 -7.73 -10.53
C THR A 111 -7.05 -6.51 -11.44
N GLY A 112 -8.24 -6.22 -11.95
CA GLY A 112 -8.49 -5.04 -12.79
C GLY A 112 -8.20 -3.72 -12.08
N ILE A 113 -8.71 -3.56 -10.86
CA ILE A 113 -8.41 -2.40 -10.00
C ILE A 113 -6.91 -2.27 -9.77
N GLN A 114 -6.24 -3.39 -9.46
CA GLN A 114 -4.81 -3.42 -9.19
C GLN A 114 -3.96 -3.04 -10.42
N VAL A 115 -4.37 -3.46 -11.63
CA VAL A 115 -3.74 -3.03 -12.89
C VAL A 115 -3.83 -1.51 -13.04
N VAL A 116 -5.03 -0.94 -12.88
CA VAL A 116 -5.24 0.51 -13.02
C VAL A 116 -4.40 1.27 -12.00
N LEU A 117 -4.39 0.84 -10.74
CA LEU A 117 -3.58 1.47 -9.69
C LEU A 117 -2.08 1.39 -9.99
N THR A 118 -1.60 0.24 -10.44
CA THR A 118 -0.19 0.05 -10.81
C THR A 118 0.21 1.00 -11.94
N LEU A 119 -0.63 1.12 -12.97
CA LEU A 119 -0.39 2.03 -14.10
C LEU A 119 -0.40 3.50 -13.67
N LEU A 120 -1.33 3.91 -12.80
CA LEU A 120 -1.39 5.28 -12.29
C LEU A 120 -0.14 5.64 -11.47
N VAL A 121 0.32 4.74 -10.60
CA VAL A 121 1.57 4.96 -9.85
C VAL A 121 2.77 4.99 -10.79
N ALA A 122 2.85 4.06 -11.75
CA ALA A 122 3.92 4.03 -12.74
C ALA A 122 3.99 5.34 -13.53
N TYR A 123 2.84 5.88 -13.93
CA TYR A 123 2.75 7.17 -14.60
C TYR A 123 3.29 8.31 -13.73
N VAL A 124 2.90 8.38 -12.45
CA VAL A 124 3.40 9.38 -11.49
C VAL A 124 4.91 9.24 -11.27
N VAL A 125 5.42 8.01 -11.15
CA VAL A 125 6.87 7.75 -10.98
C VAL A 125 7.66 8.15 -12.24
N LYS A 126 7.12 7.85 -13.43
CA LYS A 126 7.77 8.16 -14.71
C LYS A 126 7.80 9.67 -15.00
N THR A 127 6.75 10.39 -14.62
CA THR A 127 6.61 11.84 -14.89
C THR A 127 7.15 12.73 -13.76
N GLY A 128 7.27 12.19 -12.55
CA GLY A 128 7.73 12.93 -11.38
C GLY A 128 9.25 13.01 -11.30
N ASN A 129 9.84 14.07 -11.85
CA ASN A 129 11.30 14.29 -11.83
C ASN A 129 11.84 15.03 -10.59
N LYS A 130 11.00 15.41 -9.62
CA LYS A 130 11.44 16.16 -8.43
C LYS A 130 10.95 15.54 -7.12
N PRO A 131 11.75 15.55 -6.05
CA PRO A 131 11.30 15.14 -4.73
C PRO A 131 10.19 16.09 -4.25
N VAL A 132 8.96 15.59 -4.24
CA VAL A 132 7.80 16.28 -3.66
C VAL A 132 7.63 15.76 -2.23
N PHE A 133 7.34 16.66 -1.30
CA PHE A 133 6.95 16.31 0.07
C PHE A 133 5.45 16.56 0.26
N VAL A 134 4.81 15.78 1.13
CA VAL A 134 3.39 15.98 1.43
C VAL A 134 3.22 17.28 2.21
N LYS A 135 2.25 18.11 1.80
CA LYS A 135 1.94 19.36 2.51
C LYS A 135 1.60 19.06 3.98
N GLY A 136 2.33 19.69 4.91
CA GLY A 136 2.13 19.54 6.35
C GLY A 136 3.10 18.60 7.07
N ALA A 137 4.06 17.99 6.36
CA ALA A 137 5.21 17.35 6.98
C ALA A 137 6.05 18.43 7.69
N LYS A 138 5.88 18.57 9.02
CA LYS A 138 6.62 19.54 9.86
C LYS A 138 8.03 19.01 10.19
N GLY A 139 8.78 18.59 9.18
CA GLY A 139 10.19 18.26 9.31
C GLY A 139 11.02 19.48 8.95
N LYS A 140 11.75 20.05 9.91
CA LYS A 140 12.86 20.96 9.58
C LYS A 140 13.81 20.17 8.69
N THR A 141 13.86 20.50 7.40
CA THR A 141 14.83 19.92 6.47
C THR A 141 16.20 20.02 7.13
N PRO A 142 16.94 18.92 7.34
CA PRO A 142 18.31 19.02 7.80
C PRO A 142 19.04 19.82 6.73
N LYS A 143 19.61 20.99 7.09
CA LYS A 143 20.51 21.71 6.20
C LYS A 143 21.67 20.77 5.88
N ARG A 144 21.66 20.16 4.70
CA ARG A 144 22.83 19.52 4.10
C ARG A 144 23.93 20.59 4.06
N GLY A 145 24.97 20.46 4.89
CA GLY A 145 26.11 21.37 4.82
C GLY A 145 26.79 21.80 6.12
N ALA A 146 26.62 21.10 7.25
CA ALA A 146 27.54 21.30 8.38
C ALA A 146 28.87 20.58 8.07
N THR A 147 29.76 21.28 7.36
CA THR A 147 31.16 20.88 7.17
C THR A 147 31.80 20.64 8.54
N PRO A 148 32.52 19.51 8.76
CA PRO A 148 33.22 19.31 10.03
C PRO A 148 34.27 20.40 10.20
N MET A 149 34.15 21.16 11.29
CA MET A 149 35.11 22.20 11.68
C MET A 149 36.47 21.53 11.93
N LYS A 150 37.47 21.81 11.09
CA LYS A 150 38.85 21.37 11.31
C LYS A 150 39.31 21.95 12.65
N LYS A 151 39.55 21.09 13.64
CA LYS A 151 40.29 21.47 14.85
C LYS A 151 41.73 21.79 14.43
N LYS A 152 42.17 23.00 14.78
CA LYS A 152 43.60 23.35 14.80
C LYS A 152 44.26 22.71 16.00
#